data_AF-A0A1V5XQI0-F1
#
_entry.id   AF-A0A1V5XQI0-F1
#
_cell.length_a   1.000
_cell.length_b   1.000
_cell.length_c   1.000
_cell.angle_alpha   90.00
_cell.angle_beta   90.00
_cell.angle_gamma   90.00
#
_symmetry.space_group_name_H-M   'P 1'
#
loop_
_entity.id
_entity.type
_entity.pdbx_description
1 polymer ?
#
loop_
_entity_poly.entity_id
_entity_poly.type
_entity_poly.pdbx_seq_one_letter_code
_entity_poly.pdbx_strand_id
1 'polypeptide(L)'
;MLTNTDKIAEDSIFKIGKVISVKGRTIEVKVDKTKNTSHLAYKGELLKNISVGGYIKIIKGFTVIIGKVEGELITEDKLFEKKNGYTTQKEKVNRVLSVSLLGFFRGKHFERGIKELPLIDNECFLLHKKEFEQVHDFIRNGDDPITIGSLSFERGQDIRVGVNGLFASHIGIFGNTGSGKSYTLAKIYRELFLKYKDQRKFKKNARFFLVDFNGEYVDGSTRDHIIIDKKYKNTYRLSTRTATGGDKFPVTLETIKDPDFWVVFLEATEKTQMPFLRRAIDSDYIAPKIRDVEEFKNLLNQKIFEATTEGDRNLEKAVVINFLKEVKDALGNNASIGTLLNDYDHHLKFNSTNGTYYYEDNGNKIYSNKDEFRPQVIDAKISQLQIDTTQISLIDEIRLQIIIQYYSDIIRGFANKEHLAPLLKRLDKRIDYLKKVIEIKTAEEINGKKNITIVSLKDVNMHMRKILPLLLCKKLYNDKKNRKRRYKIS
;
A
#
# COMPACT_ATOMS: atom_id res chain seq x y z
N MET A 1 -4.73 -36.17 42.15
CA MET A 1 -4.04 -36.93 41.09
C MET A 1 -5.04 -37.96 40.57
N LEU A 2 -5.22 -38.10 39.26
CA LEU A 2 -6.06 -39.17 38.70
C LEU A 2 -5.43 -40.51 39.09
N THR A 3 -6.23 -41.46 39.58
CA THR A 3 -5.75 -42.81 39.84
C THR A 3 -5.42 -43.50 38.50
N ASN A 4 -4.60 -44.56 38.52
CA ASN A 4 -4.24 -45.28 37.29
C ASN A 4 -5.49 -45.84 36.58
N THR A 5 -6.50 -46.19 37.36
CA THR A 5 -7.83 -46.65 36.92
C THR A 5 -8.62 -45.54 36.22
N ASP A 6 -8.58 -44.30 36.73
CA ASP A 6 -9.27 -43.16 36.12
C ASP A 6 -8.67 -42.80 34.75
N LYS A 7 -7.33 -42.91 34.62
CA LYS A 7 -6.64 -42.68 33.35
C LYS A 7 -7.02 -43.70 32.29
N ILE A 8 -7.08 -44.98 32.66
CA ILE A 8 -7.47 -46.06 31.74
C ILE A 8 -8.93 -45.89 31.28
N ALA A 9 -9.82 -45.49 32.20
CA ALA A 9 -11.21 -45.20 31.86
C ALA A 9 -11.33 -43.99 30.92
N GLU A 10 -10.56 -42.92 31.18
CA GLU A 10 -10.50 -41.73 30.33
C GLU A 10 -9.95 -42.06 28.93
N ASP A 11 -8.85 -42.81 28.83
CA ASP A 11 -8.25 -43.21 27.56
C ASP A 11 -9.21 -44.08 26.73
N SER A 12 -9.99 -44.96 27.37
CA SER A 12 -11.05 -45.74 26.71
C SER A 12 -12.19 -44.87 26.15
N ILE A 13 -12.52 -43.77 26.84
CA ILE A 13 -13.54 -42.82 26.38
C ILE A 13 -13.01 -41.96 25.21
N PHE A 14 -11.75 -41.53 25.27
CA PHE A 14 -11.16 -40.64 24.28
C PHE A 14 -10.59 -41.37 23.06
N LYS A 15 -10.32 -42.68 23.15
CA LYS A 15 -9.90 -43.50 22.02
C LYS A 15 -11.00 -43.53 20.96
N ILE A 16 -10.61 -43.23 19.72
CA ILE A 16 -11.51 -43.16 18.57
C ILE A 16 -11.28 -44.27 17.55
N GLY A 17 -10.09 -44.88 17.51
CA GLY A 17 -9.76 -45.85 16.48
C GLY A 17 -8.28 -46.11 16.31
N LYS A 18 -7.90 -46.67 15.16
CA LYS A 18 -6.51 -47.05 14.83
C LYS A 18 -6.13 -46.67 13.41
N VAL A 19 -4.83 -46.40 13.20
CA VAL A 19 -4.26 -46.15 11.88
C VAL A 19 -4.29 -47.43 11.05
N ILE A 20 -4.87 -47.36 9.84
CA ILE A 20 -4.93 -48.49 8.89
C ILE A 20 -4.05 -48.30 7.67
N SER A 21 -3.69 -47.06 7.33
CA SER A 21 -2.82 -46.75 6.19
C SER A 21 -2.02 -45.47 6.46
N VAL A 22 -0.78 -45.45 5.96
CA VAL A 22 0.13 -44.29 6.04
C VAL A 22 0.70 -44.02 4.65
N LYS A 23 0.35 -42.87 4.07
CA LYS A 23 0.76 -42.42 2.73
C LYS A 23 1.42 -41.06 2.85
N GLY A 24 2.72 -41.05 3.14
CA GLY A 24 3.48 -39.82 3.36
C GLY A 24 2.90 -39.01 4.52
N ARG A 25 2.37 -37.82 4.23
CA ARG A 25 1.78 -36.92 5.26
C ARG A 25 0.30 -37.17 5.55
N THR A 26 -0.32 -38.10 4.84
CA THR A 26 -1.75 -38.41 4.98
C THR A 26 -1.89 -39.83 5.50
N ILE A 27 -2.80 -40.03 6.44
CA ILE A 27 -3.10 -41.34 7.01
C ILE A 27 -4.60 -41.62 6.93
N GLU A 28 -4.94 -42.90 6.97
CA GLU A 28 -6.32 -43.36 7.11
C GLU A 28 -6.49 -43.96 8.51
N VAL A 29 -7.51 -43.51 9.24
CA VAL A 29 -7.83 -43.97 10.59
C VAL A 29 -9.19 -44.65 10.58
N LYS A 30 -9.25 -45.93 10.94
CA LYS A 30 -10.51 -46.65 11.11
C LYS A 30 -11.08 -46.33 12.48
N VAL A 31 -12.29 -45.80 12.52
CA VAL A 31 -13.01 -45.47 13.75
C VAL A 31 -13.56 -46.74 14.38
N ASP A 32 -13.45 -46.87 15.69
CA ASP A 32 -14.02 -47.99 16.44
C ASP A 32 -15.54 -47.98 16.31
N LYS A 33 -16.16 -49.15 16.08
CA LYS A 33 -17.61 -49.25 15.82
C LYS A 33 -18.47 -48.67 16.95
N THR A 34 -17.97 -48.74 18.19
CA THR A 34 -18.61 -48.16 19.38
C THR A 34 -18.56 -46.63 19.41
N LYS A 35 -17.75 -46.00 18.56
CA LYS A 35 -17.50 -44.55 18.47
C LYS A 35 -18.08 -43.93 17.19
N ASN A 36 -19.03 -44.59 16.55
CA ASN A 36 -19.75 -44.05 15.37
C ASN A 36 -20.83 -43.00 15.74
N THR A 37 -20.99 -42.62 17.01
CA THR A 37 -21.95 -41.60 17.45
C THR A 37 -21.41 -40.18 17.24
N SER A 38 -22.30 -39.19 17.12
CA SER A 38 -21.92 -37.78 16.96
C SER A 38 -21.39 -37.14 18.25
N HIS A 39 -21.75 -37.68 19.41
CA HIS A 39 -21.35 -37.18 20.73
C HIS A 39 -20.95 -38.35 21.66
N LEU A 40 -20.10 -38.04 22.64
CA LEU A 40 -19.61 -38.90 23.71
C LEU A 40 -20.01 -38.27 25.05
N ALA A 41 -20.48 -39.08 26.01
CA ALA A 41 -20.74 -38.59 27.36
C ALA A 41 -19.45 -38.69 28.20
N TYR A 42 -19.01 -37.59 28.80
CA TYR A 42 -17.84 -37.55 29.67
C TYR A 42 -18.05 -36.55 30.80
N LYS A 43 -17.92 -37.00 32.06
CA LYS A 43 -18.08 -36.18 33.28
C LYS A 43 -19.38 -35.35 33.34
N GLY A 44 -20.48 -35.91 32.83
CA GLY A 44 -21.78 -35.24 32.82
C GLY A 44 -21.99 -34.25 31.67
N GLU A 45 -20.99 -34.07 30.79
CA GLU A 45 -21.07 -33.22 29.61
C GLU A 45 -21.11 -34.07 28.32
N LEU A 46 -21.84 -33.58 27.30
CA LEU A 46 -21.81 -34.15 25.95
C LEU A 46 -20.64 -33.54 25.18
N LEU A 47 -19.57 -34.32 25.02
CA LEU A 47 -18.45 -33.98 24.15
C LEU A 47 -18.81 -34.33 22.71
N LYS A 48 -18.54 -33.42 21.78
CA LYS A 48 -18.67 -33.72 20.35
C LYS A 48 -17.60 -34.75 19.95
N ASN A 49 -18.01 -35.78 19.23
CA ASN A 49 -17.09 -36.79 18.71
C ASN A 49 -16.35 -36.27 17.46
N ILE A 50 -15.35 -37.01 16.99
CA ILE A 50 -14.49 -36.59 15.87
C ILE A 50 -15.32 -36.36 14.58
N SER A 51 -15.06 -35.26 13.89
CA SER A 51 -15.65 -34.90 12.59
C SER A 51 -14.61 -34.25 11.67
N VAL A 52 -14.94 -34.05 10.39
CA VAL A 52 -14.13 -33.25 9.47
C VAL A 52 -13.81 -31.88 10.07
N GLY A 53 -12.55 -31.45 9.96
CA GLY A 53 -12.02 -30.24 10.58
C GLY A 53 -11.55 -30.39 12.03
N GLY A 54 -11.85 -31.53 12.67
CA GLY A 54 -11.37 -31.85 14.01
C GLY A 54 -9.92 -32.33 14.04
N TYR A 55 -9.37 -32.48 15.25
CA TYR A 55 -7.99 -32.94 15.48
C TYR A 55 -7.99 -34.24 16.26
N ILE A 56 -6.98 -35.07 15.98
CA ILE A 56 -6.74 -36.33 16.68
C ILE A 56 -5.29 -36.41 17.11
N LYS A 57 -5.03 -37.10 18.23
CA LYS A 57 -3.69 -37.46 18.66
C LYS A 57 -3.44 -38.94 18.40
N ILE A 58 -2.25 -39.26 17.92
CA ILE A 58 -1.82 -40.61 17.55
C ILE A 58 -0.63 -40.95 18.43
N ILE A 59 -0.74 -42.03 19.19
CA ILE A 59 0.30 -42.43 20.13
C ILE A 59 1.24 -43.43 19.44
N LYS A 60 2.53 -43.04 19.31
CA LYS A 60 3.61 -43.89 18.81
C LYS A 60 4.73 -43.93 19.84
N GLY A 61 4.72 -44.95 20.70
CA GLY A 61 5.66 -45.03 21.82
C GLY A 61 5.55 -43.81 22.73
N PHE A 62 6.63 -43.04 22.86
CA PHE A 62 6.66 -41.79 23.65
C PHE A 62 6.33 -40.53 22.84
N THR A 63 6.08 -40.66 21.54
CA THR A 63 5.76 -39.54 20.66
C THR A 63 4.25 -39.45 20.46
N VAL A 64 3.70 -38.26 20.72
CA VAL A 64 2.30 -37.94 20.45
C VAL A 64 2.23 -37.10 19.18
N ILE A 65 1.73 -37.70 18.10
CA ILE A 65 1.60 -37.06 16.79
C ILE A 65 0.19 -36.46 16.68
N ILE A 66 0.06 -35.25 16.14
CA ILE A 66 -1.22 -34.58 15.93
C ILE A 66 -1.58 -34.58 14.46
N GLY A 67 -2.80 -35.02 14.16
CA GLY A 67 -3.38 -35.00 12.83
C GLY A 67 -4.67 -34.20 12.78
N LYS A 68 -4.97 -33.61 11.63
CA LYS A 68 -6.22 -32.92 11.33
C LYS A 68 -7.05 -33.76 10.38
N VAL A 69 -8.33 -33.94 10.68
CA VAL A 69 -9.26 -34.69 9.83
C VAL A 69 -9.66 -33.83 8.64
N GLU A 70 -9.29 -34.25 7.43
CA GLU A 70 -9.61 -33.54 6.19
C GLU A 70 -10.86 -34.10 5.51
N GLY A 71 -11.22 -35.35 5.80
CA GLY A 71 -12.40 -35.99 5.24
C GLY A 71 -12.76 -37.28 5.95
N GLU A 72 -13.91 -37.83 5.61
CA GLU A 72 -14.37 -39.12 6.11
C GLU A 72 -15.01 -39.94 4.99
N LEU A 73 -14.84 -41.25 5.06
CA LEU A 73 -15.46 -42.25 4.22
C LEU A 73 -16.30 -43.17 5.10
N ILE A 74 -17.58 -43.29 4.77
CA ILE A 74 -18.52 -44.16 5.48
C ILE A 74 -18.97 -45.22 4.48
N THR A 75 -18.77 -46.49 4.84
CA THR A 75 -19.18 -47.65 4.06
C THR A 75 -19.90 -48.65 4.95
N GLU A 76 -20.70 -49.52 4.33
CA GLU A 76 -21.27 -50.66 5.02
C GLU A 76 -20.30 -51.84 5.02
N ASP A 77 -20.19 -52.50 6.16
CA ASP A 77 -19.39 -53.70 6.32
C ASP A 77 -20.07 -54.88 5.60
N LYS A 78 -19.65 -55.17 4.36
CA LYS A 78 -20.23 -56.25 3.54
C LYS A 78 -20.06 -57.64 4.15
N LEU A 79 -19.11 -57.83 5.07
CA LEU A 79 -18.93 -59.09 5.81
C LEU A 79 -19.98 -59.28 6.92
N PHE A 80 -20.78 -58.25 7.20
CA PHE A 80 -21.80 -58.25 8.25
C PHE A 80 -23.09 -58.97 7.83
N GLU A 81 -23.34 -59.17 6.53
CA GLU A 81 -24.49 -59.95 6.03
C GLU A 81 -24.39 -61.46 6.35
N LYS A 82 -23.19 -61.97 6.71
CA LYS A 82 -22.96 -63.40 6.95
C LYS A 82 -22.99 -63.84 8.43
N LYS A 83 -23.21 -62.94 9.39
CA LYS A 83 -23.22 -63.28 10.82
C LYS A 83 -24.67 -63.44 11.34
N ASN A 84 -25.10 -64.68 11.54
CA ASN A 84 -26.38 -65.03 12.19
C ASN A 84 -26.30 -64.78 13.71
N GLY A 85 -26.62 -63.55 14.15
CA GLY A 85 -26.76 -63.23 15.58
C GLY A 85 -27.36 -61.84 15.82
N TYR A 86 -27.96 -61.63 17.00
CA TYR A 86 -28.50 -60.34 17.46
C TYR A 86 -27.37 -59.30 17.52
N THR A 87 -27.37 -58.35 16.59
CA THR A 87 -26.37 -57.28 16.49
C THR A 87 -27.05 -55.94 16.22
N THR A 88 -26.50 -54.85 16.76
CA THR A 88 -27.08 -53.51 16.64
C THR A 88 -26.68 -52.86 15.30
N GLN A 89 -27.57 -52.07 14.68
CA GLN A 89 -27.31 -51.41 13.38
C GLN A 89 -26.03 -50.56 13.35
N LYS A 90 -25.56 -50.08 14.51
CA LYS A 90 -24.30 -49.31 14.66
C LYS A 90 -23.04 -50.11 14.29
N GLU A 91 -23.10 -51.44 14.37
CA GLU A 91 -21.98 -52.33 14.04
C GLU A 91 -21.80 -52.58 12.54
N LYS A 92 -22.79 -52.20 11.71
CA LYS A 92 -22.72 -52.30 10.24
C LYS A 92 -21.87 -51.21 9.59
N VAL A 93 -21.64 -50.11 10.31
CA VAL A 93 -21.00 -48.91 9.75
C VAL A 93 -19.50 -48.98 9.90
N ASN A 94 -18.78 -49.00 8.78
CA ASN A 94 -17.34 -48.79 8.70
C ASN A 94 -17.08 -47.31 8.41
N ARG A 95 -16.43 -46.62 9.35
CA ARG A 95 -16.04 -45.21 9.21
C ARG A 95 -14.53 -45.10 9.17
N VAL A 96 -14.00 -44.48 8.13
CA VAL A 96 -12.57 -44.23 7.93
C VAL A 96 -12.34 -42.74 7.78
N LEU A 97 -11.43 -42.18 8.56
CA LEU A 97 -11.05 -40.77 8.51
C LEU A 97 -9.80 -40.61 7.65
N SER A 98 -9.81 -39.62 6.75
CA SER A 98 -8.62 -39.14 6.07
C SER A 98 -8.00 -38.02 6.89
N VAL A 99 -6.77 -38.21 7.35
CA VAL A 99 -6.11 -37.33 8.32
C VAL A 99 -4.78 -36.83 7.79
N SER A 100 -4.58 -35.52 7.80
CA SER A 100 -3.31 -34.87 7.47
C SER A 100 -2.46 -34.71 8.73
N LEU A 101 -1.20 -35.12 8.70
CA LEU A 101 -0.27 -34.96 9.83
C LEU A 101 0.16 -33.50 9.97
N LEU A 102 -0.05 -32.93 11.15
CA LEU A 102 0.18 -31.52 11.46
C LEU A 102 1.51 -31.28 12.20
N GLY A 103 1.75 -32.06 13.24
CA GLY A 103 2.84 -31.83 14.19
C GLY A 103 2.98 -32.94 15.22
N PHE A 104 3.78 -32.71 16.25
CA PHE A 104 3.95 -33.62 17.38
C PHE A 104 4.17 -32.84 18.68
N PHE A 105 3.89 -33.46 19.83
CA PHE A 105 4.22 -32.90 21.14
C PHE A 105 5.63 -33.31 21.56
N ARG A 106 6.43 -32.32 22.01
CA ARG A 106 7.68 -32.52 22.72
C ARG A 106 7.48 -32.09 24.18
N GLY A 107 7.19 -33.05 25.05
CA GLY A 107 6.80 -32.77 26.43
C GLY A 107 5.47 -32.01 26.49
N LYS A 108 5.50 -30.73 26.91
CA LYS A 108 4.32 -29.86 27.01
C LYS A 108 4.13 -28.90 25.82
N HIS A 109 5.01 -28.95 24.81
CA HIS A 109 4.99 -27.99 23.71
C HIS A 109 4.65 -28.68 22.39
N PHE A 110 3.77 -28.05 21.61
CA PHE A 110 3.44 -28.52 20.27
C PHE A 110 4.45 -27.98 19.25
N GLU A 111 5.03 -28.86 18.44
CA GLU A 111 5.93 -28.51 17.34
C GLU A 111 5.26 -28.86 16.00
N ARG A 112 5.21 -27.90 15.08
CA ARG A 112 4.71 -28.11 13.72
C ARG A 112 5.76 -28.83 12.88
N GLY A 113 5.29 -29.72 11.98
CA GLY A 113 6.16 -30.53 11.13
C GLY A 113 6.17 -31.99 11.54
N ILE A 114 6.68 -32.85 10.66
CA ILE A 114 6.71 -34.30 10.92
C ILE A 114 8.11 -34.65 11.39
N LYS A 115 8.23 -35.06 12.66
CA LYS A 115 9.45 -35.70 13.15
C LYS A 115 9.47 -37.18 12.78
N GLU A 116 8.32 -37.84 12.91
CA GLU A 116 8.15 -39.25 12.60
C GLU A 116 6.76 -39.53 12.05
N LEU A 117 6.64 -40.53 11.18
CA LEU A 117 5.36 -41.04 10.73
C LEU A 117 4.79 -42.05 11.74
N PRO A 118 3.46 -42.09 11.92
CA PRO A 118 2.81 -43.14 12.70
C PRO A 118 2.97 -44.50 12.00
N LEU A 119 2.76 -45.58 12.75
CA LEU A 119 2.68 -46.93 12.22
C LEU A 119 1.22 -47.37 12.10
N ILE A 120 1.00 -48.38 11.26
CA ILE A 120 -0.27 -49.12 11.25
C ILE A 120 -0.52 -49.66 12.67
N ASP A 121 -1.80 -49.68 13.06
CA ASP A 121 -2.31 -50.04 14.39
C ASP A 121 -1.99 -49.09 15.54
N ASN A 122 -1.29 -47.97 15.30
CA ASN A 122 -1.18 -46.92 16.31
C ASN A 122 -2.57 -46.39 16.69
N GLU A 123 -2.78 -46.22 17.99
CA GLU A 123 -4.06 -45.82 18.55
C GLU A 123 -4.26 -44.31 18.42
N CYS A 124 -5.48 -43.93 18.07
CA CYS A 124 -5.90 -42.56 17.84
C CYS A 124 -6.90 -42.13 18.93
N PHE A 125 -6.75 -40.92 19.45
CA PHE A 125 -7.56 -40.35 20.52
C PHE A 125 -8.01 -38.93 20.17
N LEU A 126 -9.10 -38.48 20.80
CA LEU A 126 -9.45 -37.07 20.84
C LEU A 126 -8.41 -36.27 21.65
N LEU A 127 -8.22 -35.00 21.31
CA LEU A 127 -7.40 -34.09 22.10
C LEU A 127 -8.18 -33.65 23.35
N HIS A 128 -7.49 -33.55 24.47
CA HIS A 128 -8.01 -32.80 25.62
C HIS A 128 -8.00 -31.30 25.32
N LYS A 129 -8.88 -30.54 25.98
CA LYS A 129 -8.95 -29.07 25.83
C LYS A 129 -7.59 -28.38 25.93
N LYS A 130 -6.73 -28.78 26.88
CA LYS A 130 -5.38 -28.24 27.04
C LYS A 130 -4.44 -28.58 25.87
N GLU A 131 -4.50 -29.81 25.36
CA GLU A 131 -3.69 -30.25 24.21
C GLU A 131 -4.15 -29.49 22.95
N PHE A 132 -5.46 -29.33 22.80
CA PHE A 132 -6.04 -28.57 21.71
C PHE A 132 -5.64 -27.09 21.75
N GLU A 133 -5.73 -26.44 22.92
CA GLU A 133 -5.24 -25.08 23.14
C GLU A 133 -3.77 -24.93 22.75
N GLN A 134 -2.93 -25.91 23.06
CA GLN A 134 -1.50 -25.91 22.69
C GLN A 134 -1.26 -26.08 21.20
N VAL A 135 -2.04 -26.91 20.51
CA VAL A 135 -1.99 -27.03 19.04
C VAL A 135 -2.37 -25.72 18.35
N HIS A 136 -3.27 -24.97 18.99
CA HIS A 136 -3.75 -23.66 18.56
C HIS A 136 -3.04 -22.49 19.22
N ASP A 137 -1.95 -22.73 19.97
CA ASP A 137 -1.18 -21.67 20.61
C ASP A 137 -0.21 -21.07 19.59
N PHE A 138 -0.62 -19.96 18.98
CA PHE A 138 0.21 -19.17 18.06
C PHE A 138 1.00 -18.09 18.79
N ILE A 139 1.08 -18.15 20.13
CA ILE A 139 1.69 -17.10 20.96
C ILE A 139 3.09 -17.59 21.35
N ARG A 140 4.11 -16.80 21.00
CA ARG A 140 5.48 -17.09 21.46
C ARG A 140 5.61 -16.71 22.93
N ASN A 141 6.54 -17.34 23.64
CA ASN A 141 6.84 -16.98 25.03
C ASN A 141 7.15 -15.47 25.16
N GLY A 142 6.41 -14.78 26.02
CA GLY A 142 6.52 -13.33 26.22
C GLY A 142 5.81 -12.47 25.18
N ASP A 143 5.09 -13.07 24.22
CA ASP A 143 4.26 -12.33 23.27
C ASP A 143 2.86 -12.07 23.83
N ASP A 144 2.29 -10.93 23.49
CA ASP A 144 1.01 -10.48 24.05
C ASP A 144 -0.14 -10.92 23.12
N PRO A 145 -1.16 -11.67 23.60
CA PRO A 145 -2.15 -12.28 22.72
C PRO A 145 -3.26 -11.32 22.27
N ILE A 146 -3.67 -11.42 21.01
CA ILE A 146 -4.91 -10.82 20.50
C ILE A 146 -5.84 -11.88 19.92
N THR A 147 -7.14 -11.78 20.18
CA THR A 147 -8.16 -12.70 19.67
C THR A 147 -8.59 -12.28 18.27
N ILE A 148 -8.36 -13.13 17.26
CA ILE A 148 -8.71 -12.80 15.87
C ILE A 148 -10.06 -13.40 15.42
N GLY A 149 -10.55 -14.41 16.14
CA GLY A 149 -11.81 -15.08 15.85
C GLY A 149 -12.00 -16.30 16.75
N SER A 150 -12.92 -17.17 16.36
CA SER A 150 -13.19 -18.43 17.04
C SER A 150 -13.30 -19.58 16.03
N LEU A 151 -13.11 -20.81 16.49
CA LEU A 151 -13.33 -21.98 15.63
C LEU A 151 -14.80 -22.18 15.31
N SER A 152 -15.12 -22.43 14.03
CA SER A 152 -16.50 -22.57 13.56
C SER A 152 -17.25 -23.75 14.19
N PHE A 153 -16.52 -24.82 14.53
CA PHE A 153 -17.10 -26.08 15.03
C PHE A 153 -17.09 -26.20 16.56
N GLU A 154 -16.43 -25.27 17.27
CA GLU A 154 -16.30 -25.25 18.72
C GLU A 154 -16.64 -23.85 19.25
N ARG A 155 -17.93 -23.62 19.48
CA ARG A 155 -18.45 -22.36 20.03
C ARG A 155 -17.85 -22.16 21.42
N GLY A 156 -17.02 -21.13 21.58
CA GLY A 156 -16.35 -20.78 22.85
C GLY A 156 -14.82 -20.90 22.81
N GLN A 157 -14.24 -21.43 21.73
CA GLN A 157 -12.78 -21.50 21.58
C GLN A 157 -12.25 -20.32 20.77
N ASP A 158 -11.61 -19.38 21.44
CA ASP A 158 -10.92 -18.24 20.82
C ASP A 158 -9.64 -18.69 20.10
N ILE A 159 -9.44 -18.19 18.88
CA ILE A 159 -8.14 -18.23 18.21
C ILE A 159 -7.39 -16.95 18.54
N ARG A 160 -6.23 -17.12 19.18
CA ARG A 160 -5.35 -16.04 19.60
C ARG A 160 -4.03 -16.10 18.87
N VAL A 161 -3.49 -14.94 18.55
CA VAL A 161 -2.16 -14.80 17.92
C VAL A 161 -1.35 -13.78 18.70
N GLY A 162 -0.04 -14.01 18.80
CA GLY A 162 0.87 -13.06 19.41
C GLY A 162 1.00 -11.77 18.59
N VAL A 163 0.98 -10.61 19.27
CA VAL A 163 1.06 -9.29 18.63
C VAL A 163 2.38 -9.12 17.90
N ASN A 164 3.51 -9.51 18.49
CA ASN A 164 4.80 -9.45 17.80
C ASN A 164 4.86 -10.45 16.65
N GLY A 165 4.36 -11.66 16.85
CA GLY A 165 4.25 -12.67 15.80
C GLY A 165 3.53 -12.14 14.55
N LEU A 166 2.44 -11.39 14.74
CA LEU A 166 1.62 -10.85 13.65
C LEU A 166 2.14 -9.53 13.08
N PHE A 167 2.38 -8.51 13.92
CA PHE A 167 2.64 -7.13 13.47
C PHE A 167 4.12 -6.79 13.29
N ALA A 168 5.05 -7.59 13.82
CA ALA A 168 6.47 -7.44 13.51
C ALA A 168 6.87 -8.20 12.22
N SER A 169 5.94 -8.94 11.63
CA SER A 169 6.12 -9.75 10.42
C SER A 169 5.35 -9.18 9.23
N HIS A 170 5.61 -9.69 8.03
CA HIS A 170 4.76 -9.44 6.87
C HIS A 170 3.54 -10.38 6.89
N ILE A 171 2.35 -9.85 6.65
CA ILE A 171 1.10 -10.60 6.60
C ILE A 171 0.47 -10.52 5.21
N GLY A 172 -0.09 -11.63 4.74
CA GLY A 172 -0.91 -11.70 3.53
C GLY A 172 -2.29 -12.25 3.87
N ILE A 173 -3.36 -11.57 3.44
CA ILE A 173 -4.74 -12.02 3.60
C ILE A 173 -5.30 -12.34 2.22
N PHE A 174 -5.57 -13.62 1.96
CA PHE A 174 -6.01 -14.13 0.66
C PHE A 174 -7.43 -14.67 0.76
N GLY A 175 -8.17 -14.61 -0.35
CA GLY A 175 -9.53 -15.14 -0.44
C GLY A 175 -10.29 -14.56 -1.63
N ASN A 176 -11.36 -15.24 -2.04
CA ASN A 176 -12.22 -14.78 -3.14
C ASN A 176 -13.01 -13.52 -2.76
N THR A 177 -13.63 -12.86 -3.74
CA THR A 177 -14.55 -11.74 -3.48
C THR A 177 -15.67 -12.21 -2.54
N GLY A 178 -16.01 -11.38 -1.55
CA GLY A 178 -17.02 -11.73 -0.53
C GLY A 178 -16.54 -12.65 0.59
N SER A 179 -15.31 -13.19 0.55
CA SER A 179 -14.81 -14.11 1.59
C SER A 179 -14.40 -13.44 2.91
N GLY A 180 -14.68 -12.15 3.08
CA GLY A 180 -14.36 -11.41 4.31
C GLY A 180 -12.93 -10.85 4.42
N LYS A 181 -12.16 -10.70 3.34
CA LYS A 181 -10.78 -10.15 3.40
C LYS A 181 -10.68 -8.81 4.15
N SER A 182 -11.47 -7.83 3.73
CA SER A 182 -11.47 -6.49 4.33
C SER A 182 -11.98 -6.49 5.77
N TYR A 183 -12.95 -7.37 6.07
CA TYR A 183 -13.42 -7.62 7.42
C TYR A 183 -12.31 -8.17 8.32
N THR A 184 -11.57 -9.18 7.85
CA THR A 184 -10.44 -9.78 8.59
C THR A 184 -9.35 -8.74 8.87
N LEU A 185 -9.00 -7.91 7.88
CA LEU A 185 -8.05 -6.81 8.09
C LEU A 185 -8.58 -5.84 9.18
N ALA A 186 -9.81 -5.34 9.02
CA ALA A 186 -10.40 -4.41 9.96
C ALA A 186 -10.46 -4.99 11.39
N LYS A 187 -10.86 -6.26 11.54
CA LYS A 187 -10.93 -6.96 12.81
C LYS A 187 -9.56 -7.08 13.48
N ILE A 188 -8.54 -7.53 12.76
CA ILE A 188 -7.17 -7.67 13.29
C ILE A 188 -6.66 -6.34 13.86
N TYR A 189 -6.77 -5.25 13.08
CA TYR A 189 -6.32 -3.94 13.53
C TYR A 189 -7.21 -3.38 14.65
N ARG A 190 -8.52 -3.63 14.60
CA ARG A 190 -9.45 -3.23 15.66
C ARG A 190 -9.04 -3.82 17.01
N GLU A 191 -8.74 -5.11 17.06
CA GLU A 191 -8.33 -5.79 18.29
C GLU A 191 -7.02 -5.23 18.85
N LEU A 192 -6.05 -4.97 17.98
CA LEU A 192 -4.81 -4.28 18.36
C LEU A 192 -5.11 -2.90 18.97
N PHE A 193 -5.89 -2.08 18.27
CA PHE A 193 -6.17 -0.73 18.74
C PHE A 193 -7.01 -0.72 20.01
N LEU A 194 -8.04 -1.55 20.14
CA LEU A 194 -8.83 -1.63 21.37
C LEU A 194 -7.97 -1.99 22.58
N LYS A 195 -6.99 -2.88 22.40
CA LYS A 195 -6.06 -3.29 23.45
C LYS A 195 -5.05 -2.21 23.86
N TYR A 196 -4.51 -1.46 22.88
CA TYR A 196 -3.39 -0.56 23.13
C TYR A 196 -3.71 0.95 23.06
N LYS A 197 -4.91 1.34 22.61
CA LYS A 197 -5.27 2.75 22.33
C LYS A 197 -5.02 3.71 23.48
N ASP A 198 -5.10 3.24 24.73
CA ASP A 198 -4.94 4.08 25.91
C ASP A 198 -3.51 4.07 26.48
N GLN A 199 -2.64 3.19 25.99
CA GLN A 199 -1.27 3.06 26.48
C GLN A 199 -0.35 4.17 25.95
N ARG A 200 0.36 4.86 26.87
CA ARG A 200 1.25 5.98 26.53
C ARG A 200 2.37 5.60 25.56
N LYS A 201 3.00 4.44 25.74
CA LYS A 201 4.07 3.94 24.85
C LYS A 201 3.54 3.67 23.44
N PHE A 202 2.36 3.08 23.31
CA PHE A 202 1.72 2.85 22.01
C PHE A 202 1.41 4.18 21.31
N LYS A 203 0.77 5.12 22.01
CA LYS A 203 0.50 6.48 21.51
C LYS A 203 1.76 7.18 21.00
N LYS A 204 2.86 7.09 21.75
CA LYS A 204 4.12 7.74 21.39
C LYS A 204 4.82 7.09 20.20
N ASN A 205 4.88 5.75 20.15
CA ASN A 205 5.83 5.04 19.29
C ASN A 205 5.19 4.34 18.08
N ALA A 206 3.91 3.98 18.14
CA ALA A 206 3.26 3.22 17.07
C ALA A 206 2.69 4.17 16.00
N ARG A 207 2.88 3.85 14.72
CA ARG A 207 2.33 4.60 13.60
C ARG A 207 1.85 3.63 12.53
N PHE A 208 0.61 3.81 12.09
CA PHE A 208 -0.07 2.98 11.12
C PHE A 208 -0.55 3.83 9.96
N PHE A 209 -0.34 3.33 8.74
CA PHE A 209 -0.74 4.00 7.53
C PHE A 209 -1.45 3.00 6.63
N LEU A 210 -2.72 3.27 6.34
CA LEU A 210 -3.58 2.41 5.52
C LEU A 210 -3.94 3.14 4.22
N VAL A 211 -3.52 2.57 3.10
CA VAL A 211 -3.97 2.99 1.77
C VAL A 211 -5.20 2.19 1.40
N ASP A 212 -6.34 2.86 1.36
CA ASP A 212 -7.64 2.26 1.06
C ASP A 212 -8.03 2.54 -0.39
N PHE A 213 -7.85 1.54 -1.25
CA PHE A 213 -8.16 1.66 -2.66
C PHE A 213 -9.67 1.73 -2.94
N ASN A 214 -10.51 1.12 -2.10
CA ASN A 214 -11.94 0.93 -2.40
C ASN A 214 -12.86 1.81 -1.54
N GLY A 215 -12.31 2.49 -0.53
CA GLY A 215 -13.08 3.27 0.43
C GLY A 215 -13.83 2.40 1.44
N GLU A 216 -13.35 1.19 1.72
CA GLU A 216 -13.98 0.24 2.64
C GLU A 216 -13.70 0.54 4.12
N TYR A 217 -12.69 1.38 4.42
CA TYR A 217 -12.24 1.66 5.79
C TYR A 217 -12.55 3.09 6.25
N VAL A 218 -13.34 3.83 5.46
CA VAL A 218 -13.80 5.19 5.76
C VAL A 218 -15.28 5.33 5.39
N ASP A 219 -16.12 5.53 6.39
CA ASP A 219 -17.58 5.70 6.23
C ASP A 219 -17.97 7.18 6.01
N GLY A 220 -17.09 8.13 6.33
CA GLY A 220 -17.36 9.57 6.20
C GLY A 220 -18.37 10.13 7.21
N SER A 221 -19.08 9.27 7.93
CA SER A 221 -20.01 9.64 9.00
C SER A 221 -19.27 10.09 10.29
N THR A 222 -20.04 10.60 11.25
CA THR A 222 -19.55 10.89 12.62
C THR A 222 -19.33 9.61 13.44
N ARG A 223 -19.93 8.48 13.02
CA ARG A 223 -19.88 7.17 13.67
C ARG A 223 -18.92 6.20 12.97
N ASP A 224 -17.86 6.71 12.38
CA ASP A 224 -16.88 5.86 11.71
C ASP A 224 -16.06 5.06 12.76
N HIS A 225 -16.46 3.79 12.95
CA HIS A 225 -15.92 2.84 13.92
C HIS A 225 -15.32 1.57 13.28
N ILE A 226 -15.07 1.58 11.96
CA ILE A 226 -14.69 0.37 11.19
C ILE A 226 -13.47 -0.34 11.79
N ILE A 227 -12.39 0.41 12.04
CA ILE A 227 -11.18 -0.10 12.74
C ILE A 227 -11.18 0.38 14.19
N ILE A 228 -11.33 1.69 14.40
CA ILE A 228 -11.41 2.34 15.70
C ILE A 228 -12.18 3.65 15.55
N ASP A 229 -12.72 4.19 16.65
CA ASP A 229 -13.43 5.47 16.65
C ASP A 229 -12.64 6.58 15.95
N LYS A 230 -13.37 7.44 15.22
CA LYS A 230 -12.85 8.61 14.51
C LYS A 230 -11.89 9.50 15.32
N LYS A 231 -12.07 9.60 16.65
CA LYS A 231 -11.16 10.37 17.51
C LYS A 231 -9.72 9.82 17.56
N TYR A 232 -9.51 8.54 17.26
CA TYR A 232 -8.20 7.89 17.26
C TYR A 232 -7.57 7.75 15.87
N LYS A 233 -8.29 8.10 14.79
CA LYS A 233 -7.77 8.04 13.42
C LYS A 233 -7.79 9.37 12.64
N ASN A 234 -6.82 9.56 11.77
CA ASN A 234 -6.86 10.56 10.69
C ASN A 234 -7.45 9.88 9.45
N THR A 235 -8.35 10.56 8.75
CA THR A 235 -9.00 10.04 7.55
C THR A 235 -8.91 11.09 6.45
N TYR A 236 -8.42 10.69 5.28
CA TYR A 236 -8.34 11.54 4.09
C TYR A 236 -9.05 10.85 2.93
N ARG A 237 -10.18 11.39 2.49
CA ARG A 237 -10.93 10.96 1.31
C ARG A 237 -10.50 11.79 0.12
N LEU A 238 -9.44 11.36 -0.54
CA LEU A 238 -8.90 12.06 -1.70
C LEU A 238 -9.85 11.92 -2.88
N SER A 239 -10.00 12.98 -3.67
CA SER A 239 -10.82 12.97 -4.88
C SER A 239 -10.19 13.82 -5.96
N THR A 240 -10.24 13.32 -7.19
CA THR A 240 -9.87 14.09 -8.39
C THR A 240 -11.07 14.39 -9.28
N ARG A 241 -12.29 14.02 -8.86
CA ARG A 241 -13.52 14.11 -9.66
C ARG A 241 -14.07 15.53 -9.74
N THR A 242 -13.94 16.29 -8.64
CA THR A 242 -14.43 17.66 -8.54
C THR A 242 -13.36 18.66 -8.98
N ALA A 243 -13.75 19.91 -9.23
CA ALA A 243 -12.82 20.99 -9.53
C ALA A 243 -11.84 21.25 -8.38
N THR A 244 -12.34 21.26 -7.14
CA THR A 244 -11.57 21.57 -5.93
C THR A 244 -10.89 20.35 -5.28
N GLY A 245 -11.30 19.14 -5.65
CA GLY A 245 -10.87 17.89 -5.00
C GLY A 245 -11.75 17.49 -3.81
N GLY A 246 -11.25 16.55 -3.02
CA GLY A 246 -11.84 16.10 -1.76
C GLY A 246 -11.01 16.58 -0.57
N ASP A 247 -10.76 15.69 0.39
CA ASP A 247 -9.71 15.93 1.37
C ASP A 247 -8.35 15.99 0.65
N LYS A 248 -7.40 16.72 1.24
CA LYS A 248 -6.01 16.79 0.76
C LYS A 248 -5.08 16.15 1.78
N PHE A 249 -4.14 15.35 1.31
CA PHE A 249 -3.14 14.74 2.16
C PHE A 249 -2.00 15.74 2.42
N PRO A 250 -1.60 15.96 3.69
CA PRO A 250 -0.62 16.99 3.99
C PRO A 250 0.81 16.50 3.82
N VAL A 251 1.62 17.32 3.15
CA VAL A 251 3.06 17.09 2.92
C VAL A 251 3.87 18.31 3.33
N THR A 252 5.13 18.11 3.70
CA THR A 252 6.01 19.23 4.04
C THR A 252 6.52 19.92 2.78
N LEU A 253 6.97 21.17 2.92
CA LEU A 253 7.68 21.88 1.87
C LEU A 253 8.90 21.07 1.38
N GLU A 254 9.67 20.48 2.30
CA GLU A 254 10.81 19.62 2.00
C GLU A 254 10.42 18.44 1.09
N THR A 255 9.21 17.88 1.28
CA THR A 255 8.71 16.79 0.43
C THR A 255 8.48 17.24 -1.01
N ILE A 256 7.97 18.46 -1.20
CA ILE A 256 7.68 19.02 -2.53
C ILE A 256 8.96 19.49 -3.22
N LYS A 257 9.95 20.00 -2.46
CA LYS A 257 11.24 20.41 -3.00
C LYS A 257 12.18 19.23 -3.29
N ASP A 258 11.88 18.02 -2.81
CA ASP A 258 12.68 16.83 -3.10
C ASP A 258 12.51 16.38 -4.56
N PRO A 259 13.56 16.38 -5.40
CA PRO A 259 13.46 15.89 -6.78
C PRO A 259 12.97 14.43 -6.87
N ASP A 260 13.27 13.61 -5.85
CA ASP A 260 12.85 12.22 -5.79
C ASP A 260 11.33 12.04 -5.73
N PHE A 261 10.59 13.05 -5.27
CA PHE A 261 9.14 13.11 -5.33
C PHE A 261 8.68 13.22 -6.79
N TRP A 262 9.25 14.17 -7.54
CA TRP A 262 8.87 14.47 -8.92
C TRP A 262 9.30 13.36 -9.89
N VAL A 263 10.42 12.70 -9.62
CA VAL A 263 10.85 11.49 -10.36
C VAL A 263 9.77 10.41 -10.31
N VAL A 264 9.21 10.13 -9.13
CA VAL A 264 8.16 9.12 -8.96
C VAL A 264 6.83 9.62 -9.54
N PHE A 265 6.48 10.89 -9.28
CA PHE A 265 5.23 11.48 -9.73
C PHE A 265 5.10 11.56 -11.26
N LEU A 266 6.21 11.90 -11.93
CA LEU A 266 6.28 12.00 -13.39
C LEU A 266 6.74 10.70 -14.06
N GLU A 267 6.96 9.63 -13.29
CA GLU A 267 7.44 8.33 -13.79
C GLU A 267 8.67 8.54 -14.71
N ALA A 268 9.67 9.25 -14.19
CA ALA A 268 10.83 9.68 -14.95
C ALA A 268 11.78 8.51 -15.27
N THR A 269 12.30 8.46 -16.50
CA THR A 269 13.32 7.50 -16.91
C THR A 269 14.67 7.76 -16.25
N GLU A 270 15.37 6.68 -15.89
CA GLU A 270 16.62 6.74 -15.11
C GLU A 270 17.75 7.50 -15.81
N LYS A 271 17.95 7.26 -17.10
CA LYS A 271 19.12 7.77 -17.82
C LYS A 271 19.04 9.25 -18.18
N THR A 272 17.84 9.78 -18.47
CA THR A 272 17.70 11.12 -19.07
C THR A 272 16.81 12.04 -18.24
N GLN A 273 15.61 11.59 -17.87
CA GLN A 273 14.63 12.45 -17.19
C GLN A 273 14.97 12.66 -15.71
N MET A 274 15.49 11.64 -15.01
CA MET A 274 15.89 11.76 -13.61
C MET A 274 17.03 12.79 -13.40
N PRO A 275 18.15 12.76 -14.14
CA PRO A 275 19.20 13.78 -14.01
C PRO A 275 18.68 15.18 -14.34
N PHE A 276 17.82 15.30 -15.36
CA PHE A 276 17.20 16.56 -15.73
C PHE A 276 16.33 17.14 -14.60
N LEU A 277 15.43 16.34 -14.01
CA LEU A 277 14.57 16.80 -12.91
C LEU A 277 15.36 17.27 -11.70
N ARG A 278 16.44 16.56 -11.34
CA ARG A 278 17.34 16.98 -10.25
C ARG A 278 17.94 18.34 -10.53
N ARG A 279 18.54 18.54 -11.71
CA ARG A 279 19.10 19.84 -12.10
C ARG A 279 18.05 20.96 -12.11
N ALA A 280 16.84 20.68 -12.59
CA ALA A 280 15.78 21.67 -12.67
C ALA A 280 15.30 22.12 -11.29
N ILE A 281 15.10 21.18 -10.37
CA ILE A 281 14.50 21.42 -9.04
C ILE A 281 15.54 21.89 -8.02
N ASP A 282 16.78 21.38 -8.10
CA ASP A 282 17.89 21.79 -7.23
C ASP A 282 18.58 23.07 -7.75
N SER A 283 17.97 23.79 -8.71
CA SER A 283 18.55 24.99 -9.31
C SER A 283 18.47 26.20 -8.37
N ASP A 284 19.60 26.54 -7.76
CA ASP A 284 19.75 27.76 -6.95
C ASP A 284 19.64 29.06 -7.76
N TYR A 285 19.66 28.97 -9.09
CA TYR A 285 19.54 30.13 -9.99
C TYR A 285 18.08 30.44 -10.37
N ILE A 286 17.29 29.41 -10.70
CA ILE A 286 15.94 29.61 -11.26
C ILE A 286 14.91 29.87 -10.15
N ALA A 287 14.96 29.11 -9.05
CA ALA A 287 13.93 29.16 -8.02
C ALA A 287 13.77 30.54 -7.35
N PRO A 288 14.85 31.24 -6.93
CA PRO A 288 14.72 32.57 -6.33
C PRO A 288 14.14 33.60 -7.30
N LYS A 289 14.56 33.54 -8.56
CA LYS A 289 14.14 34.49 -9.60
C LYS A 289 12.65 34.42 -9.92
N ILE A 290 12.01 33.26 -9.79
CA ILE A 290 10.55 33.12 -10.01
C ILE A 290 9.74 33.90 -8.96
N ARG A 291 10.31 34.13 -7.76
CA ARG A 291 9.62 34.80 -6.65
C ARG A 291 9.72 36.32 -6.72
N ASP A 292 10.70 36.87 -7.42
CA ASP A 292 10.83 38.30 -7.67
C ASP A 292 10.28 38.66 -9.06
N VAL A 293 9.42 39.68 -9.12
CA VAL A 293 8.70 40.04 -10.36
C VAL A 293 9.68 40.46 -11.46
N GLU A 294 10.68 41.28 -11.12
CA GLU A 294 11.61 41.84 -12.10
C GLU A 294 12.68 40.80 -12.49
N GLU A 295 13.18 40.01 -11.54
CA GLU A 295 14.06 38.89 -11.87
C GLU A 295 13.36 37.83 -12.72
N PHE A 296 12.06 37.58 -12.48
CA PHE A 296 11.31 36.63 -13.31
C PHE A 296 11.11 37.16 -14.72
N LYS A 297 10.74 38.43 -14.89
CA LYS A 297 10.68 39.10 -16.20
C LYS A 297 12.03 39.04 -16.91
N ASN A 298 13.12 39.33 -16.21
CA ASN A 298 14.47 39.23 -16.75
C ASN A 298 14.83 37.81 -17.19
N LEU A 299 14.36 36.79 -16.45
CA LEU A 299 14.54 35.39 -16.83
C LEU A 299 13.76 35.06 -18.12
N LEU A 300 12.50 35.49 -18.25
CA LEU A 300 11.72 35.32 -19.48
C LEU A 300 12.37 36.02 -20.66
N ASN A 301 12.79 37.27 -20.46
CA ASN A 301 13.53 38.09 -21.43
C ASN A 301 14.77 37.35 -21.93
N GLN A 302 15.63 36.89 -21.02
CA GLN A 302 16.83 36.15 -21.34
C GLN A 302 16.52 34.91 -22.16
N LYS A 303 15.49 34.13 -21.80
CA LYS A 303 15.14 32.92 -22.56
C LYS A 303 14.65 33.23 -23.97
N ILE A 304 13.86 34.28 -24.16
CA ILE A 304 13.36 34.69 -25.47
C ILE A 304 14.51 35.23 -26.33
N PHE A 305 15.42 36.00 -25.74
CA PHE A 305 16.62 36.48 -26.41
C PHE A 305 17.51 35.32 -26.85
N GLU A 306 17.87 34.41 -25.94
CA GLU A 306 18.67 33.21 -26.25
C GLU A 306 17.99 32.40 -27.39
N ALA A 307 16.68 32.18 -27.33
CA ALA A 307 15.95 31.41 -28.34
C ALA A 307 15.93 32.05 -29.74
N THR A 308 16.03 33.38 -29.83
CA THR A 308 15.90 34.13 -31.10
C THR A 308 17.24 34.56 -31.70
N THR A 309 18.33 34.50 -30.92
CA THR A 309 19.66 35.01 -31.31
C THR A 309 20.79 33.99 -31.12
N GLU A 310 20.76 33.20 -30.05
CA GLU A 310 21.83 32.29 -29.64
C GLU A 310 21.43 30.80 -29.77
N GLY A 311 20.22 30.52 -30.25
CA GLY A 311 19.67 29.17 -30.33
C GLY A 311 20.42 28.27 -31.29
N ASP A 312 20.38 26.95 -31.02
CA ASP A 312 20.89 25.94 -31.94
C ASP A 312 20.30 26.10 -33.36
N ARG A 313 21.08 25.80 -34.40
CA ARG A 313 20.61 25.91 -35.80
C ARG A 313 19.41 25.00 -36.12
N ASN A 314 19.23 23.93 -35.35
CA ASN A 314 18.12 22.98 -35.47
C ASN A 314 16.98 23.30 -34.50
N LEU A 315 17.04 24.43 -33.79
CA LEU A 315 16.00 24.85 -32.88
C LEU A 315 14.67 25.03 -33.63
N GLU A 316 13.61 24.46 -33.08
CA GLU A 316 12.29 24.58 -33.68
C GLU A 316 11.82 26.03 -33.69
N LYS A 317 11.29 26.46 -34.83
CA LYS A 317 10.81 27.84 -35.05
C LYS A 317 9.73 28.29 -34.07
N ALA A 318 8.96 27.33 -33.53
CA ALA A 318 7.88 27.58 -32.58
C ALA A 318 8.32 27.52 -31.11
N VAL A 319 9.62 27.42 -30.80
CA VAL A 319 10.10 27.25 -29.42
C VAL A 319 9.66 28.39 -28.49
N VAL A 320 9.71 29.65 -28.96
CA VAL A 320 9.31 30.83 -28.18
C VAL A 320 7.81 30.77 -27.86
N ILE A 321 7.00 30.41 -28.87
CA ILE A 321 5.54 30.28 -28.75
C ILE A 321 5.20 29.17 -27.75
N ASN A 322 5.83 28.00 -27.88
CA ASN A 322 5.62 26.88 -26.97
C ASN A 322 6.07 27.23 -25.54
N PHE A 323 7.20 27.90 -25.36
CA PHE A 323 7.68 28.34 -24.05
C PHE A 323 6.70 29.30 -23.37
N LEU A 324 6.26 30.35 -24.07
CA LEU A 324 5.31 31.32 -23.55
C LEU A 324 3.96 30.68 -23.22
N LYS A 325 3.51 29.72 -24.03
CA LYS A 325 2.29 28.94 -23.75
C LYS A 325 2.41 28.17 -22.43
N GLU A 326 3.51 27.45 -22.21
CA GLU A 326 3.72 26.70 -20.97
C GLU A 326 3.80 27.63 -19.74
N VAL A 327 4.49 28.77 -19.87
CA VAL A 327 4.57 29.79 -18.80
C VAL A 327 3.19 30.39 -18.50
N LYS A 328 2.42 30.74 -19.54
CA LYS A 328 1.05 31.24 -19.40
C LYS A 328 0.17 30.27 -18.61
N ASP A 329 0.22 29.00 -18.97
CA ASP A 329 -0.61 27.96 -18.35
C ASP A 329 -0.15 27.68 -16.90
N ALA A 330 1.15 27.75 -16.62
CA ALA A 330 1.70 27.63 -15.26
C ALA A 330 1.30 28.80 -14.35
N LEU A 331 1.10 29.99 -14.91
CA LEU A 331 0.63 31.19 -14.20
C LEU A 331 -0.91 31.32 -14.19
N GLY A 332 -1.65 30.22 -14.35
CA GLY A 332 -3.11 30.22 -14.24
C GLY A 332 -3.81 30.91 -15.41
N ASN A 333 -3.29 30.74 -16.64
CA ASN A 333 -3.75 31.42 -17.85
C ASN A 333 -3.57 32.94 -17.81
N ASN A 334 -2.38 33.41 -17.41
CA ASN A 334 -2.10 34.84 -17.30
C ASN A 334 -2.39 35.59 -18.62
N ALA A 335 -3.23 36.63 -18.54
CA ALA A 335 -3.70 37.36 -19.72
C ALA A 335 -2.58 38.15 -20.42
N SER A 336 -1.67 38.78 -19.67
CA SER A 336 -0.58 39.57 -20.26
C SER A 336 0.42 38.71 -21.05
N ILE A 337 0.75 37.52 -20.52
CA ILE A 337 1.55 36.52 -21.25
C ILE A 337 0.76 36.01 -22.47
N GLY A 338 -0.56 35.85 -22.35
CA GLY A 338 -1.44 35.51 -23.47
C GLY A 338 -1.41 36.53 -24.61
N THR A 339 -1.43 37.83 -24.29
CA THR A 339 -1.29 38.91 -25.28
C THR A 339 0.08 38.85 -25.96
N LEU A 340 1.17 38.69 -25.20
CA LEU A 340 2.52 38.55 -25.75
C LEU A 340 2.65 37.31 -26.64
N LEU A 341 2.08 36.19 -26.21
CA LEU A 341 2.06 34.94 -26.98
C LEU A 341 1.37 35.17 -28.34
N ASN A 342 0.20 35.79 -28.35
CA ASN A 342 -0.52 36.08 -29.60
C ASN A 342 0.27 37.04 -30.49
N ASP A 343 0.85 38.08 -29.92
CA ASP A 343 1.69 39.04 -30.65
C ASP A 343 2.86 38.32 -31.36
N TYR A 344 3.63 37.50 -30.64
CA TYR A 344 4.72 36.74 -31.26
C TYR A 344 4.24 35.68 -32.24
N ASP A 345 3.10 35.04 -32.01
CA ASP A 345 2.55 34.05 -32.95
C ASP A 345 2.24 34.68 -34.33
N HIS A 346 1.81 35.95 -34.35
CA HIS A 346 1.49 36.68 -35.58
C HIS A 346 2.72 37.36 -36.21
N HIS A 347 3.59 37.94 -35.38
CA HIS A 347 4.62 38.87 -35.83
C HIS A 347 6.05 38.31 -35.80
N LEU A 348 6.35 37.34 -34.93
CA LEU A 348 7.69 36.76 -34.82
C LEU A 348 7.85 35.63 -35.83
N LYS A 349 8.67 35.87 -36.86
CA LYS A 349 8.88 34.94 -37.98
C LYS A 349 10.34 34.51 -38.07
N PHE A 350 10.58 33.40 -38.75
CA PHE A 350 11.92 32.89 -39.01
C PHE A 350 12.25 32.95 -40.51
N ASN A 351 13.35 33.62 -40.86
CA ASN A 351 13.87 33.64 -42.21
C ASN A 351 14.82 32.44 -42.41
N SER A 352 14.37 31.42 -43.13
CA SER A 352 15.16 30.22 -43.40
C SER A 352 16.39 30.45 -44.28
N THR A 353 16.39 31.48 -45.11
CA THR A 353 17.53 31.81 -45.98
C THR A 353 18.68 32.39 -45.19
N ASN A 354 18.37 33.27 -44.23
CA ASN A 354 19.38 33.96 -43.42
C ASN A 354 19.64 33.25 -42.08
N GLY A 355 18.80 32.29 -41.70
CA GLY A 355 18.89 31.59 -40.42
C GLY A 355 18.58 32.48 -39.21
N THR A 356 17.85 33.58 -39.39
CA THR A 356 17.59 34.58 -38.35
C THR A 356 16.10 34.79 -38.12
N TYR A 357 15.73 35.07 -36.88
CA TYR A 357 14.38 35.55 -36.56
C TYR A 357 14.21 37.01 -37.01
N TYR A 358 12.97 37.41 -37.24
CA TYR A 358 12.60 38.79 -37.43
C TYR A 358 11.18 39.03 -36.92
N TYR A 359 10.94 40.24 -36.44
CA TYR A 359 9.60 40.71 -36.07
C TYR A 359 9.05 41.55 -37.23
N GLU A 360 7.85 41.22 -37.71
CA GLU A 360 7.19 41.93 -38.80
C GLU A 360 5.85 42.49 -38.35
N ASP A 361 5.72 43.81 -38.35
CA ASP A 361 4.47 44.51 -38.06
C ASP A 361 4.26 45.66 -39.07
N ASN A 362 3.08 45.71 -39.67
CA ASN A 362 2.69 46.70 -40.68
C ASN A 362 3.73 46.94 -41.79
N GLY A 363 4.44 45.89 -42.21
CA GLY A 363 5.47 45.93 -43.26
C GLY A 363 6.88 46.33 -42.79
N ASN A 364 7.05 46.75 -41.52
CA ASN A 364 8.37 46.99 -40.94
C ASN A 364 8.95 45.67 -40.41
N LYS A 365 10.24 45.40 -40.69
CA LYS A 365 10.94 44.16 -40.30
C LYS A 365 12.16 44.48 -39.46
N ILE A 366 12.16 43.97 -38.23
CA ILE A 366 13.31 44.07 -37.32
C ILE A 366 13.92 42.69 -37.16
N TYR A 367 15.14 42.51 -37.66
CA TYR A 367 15.84 41.22 -37.63
C TYR A 367 16.58 41.01 -36.30
N SER A 368 16.65 39.76 -35.82
CA SER A 368 17.23 39.42 -34.52
C SER A 368 18.73 39.69 -34.38
N ASN A 369 19.43 39.88 -35.51
CA ASN A 369 20.84 40.26 -35.56
C ASN A 369 21.06 41.78 -35.59
N LYS A 370 20.02 42.60 -35.40
CA LYS A 370 20.11 44.06 -35.30
C LYS A 370 20.02 44.50 -33.85
N ASP A 371 20.79 45.52 -33.48
CA ASP A 371 20.87 46.05 -32.10
C ASP A 371 19.50 46.51 -31.56
N GLU A 372 18.62 46.96 -32.44
CA GLU A 372 17.28 47.43 -32.11
C GLU A 372 16.28 46.31 -31.78
N PHE A 373 16.58 45.05 -32.12
CA PHE A 373 15.67 43.93 -31.90
C PHE A 373 15.41 43.67 -30.41
N ARG A 374 16.46 43.56 -29.60
CA ARG A 374 16.30 43.31 -28.16
C ARG A 374 15.48 44.41 -27.45
N PRO A 375 15.82 45.70 -27.55
CA PRO A 375 15.06 46.74 -26.85
C PRO A 375 13.61 46.88 -27.36
N GLN A 376 13.38 46.77 -28.67
CA GLN A 376 12.04 47.04 -29.24
C GLN A 376 11.12 45.80 -29.27
N VAL A 377 11.67 44.61 -29.55
CA VAL A 377 10.88 43.38 -29.73
C VAL A 377 10.79 42.57 -28.43
N ILE A 378 11.79 42.64 -27.55
CA ILE A 378 11.82 41.84 -26.31
C ILE A 378 11.62 42.72 -25.08
N ASP A 379 12.54 43.64 -24.78
CA ASP A 379 12.54 44.40 -23.51
C ASP A 379 11.26 45.22 -23.34
N ALA A 380 10.88 45.99 -24.36
CA ALA A 380 9.66 46.80 -24.35
C ALA A 380 8.40 45.96 -24.09
N LYS A 381 8.27 44.79 -24.73
CA LYS A 381 7.10 43.92 -24.58
C LYS A 381 7.10 43.18 -23.24
N ILE A 382 8.26 42.73 -22.75
CA ILE A 382 8.38 42.07 -21.44
C ILE A 382 8.10 43.05 -20.30
N SER A 383 8.51 44.31 -20.43
CA SER A 383 8.27 45.34 -19.40
C SER A 383 6.77 45.53 -19.10
N GLN A 384 5.91 45.35 -20.12
CA GLN A 384 4.46 45.49 -20.04
C GLN A 384 3.75 44.32 -19.35
N LEU A 385 4.47 43.21 -19.09
CA LEU A 385 3.88 42.02 -18.47
C LEU A 385 3.41 42.31 -17.04
N GLN A 386 2.22 41.79 -16.72
CA GLN A 386 1.58 41.89 -15.41
C GLN A 386 1.61 40.51 -14.76
N ILE A 387 2.64 40.27 -13.94
CA ILE A 387 2.87 39.00 -13.25
C ILE A 387 2.77 39.23 -11.75
N ASP A 388 1.88 38.50 -11.09
CA ASP A 388 1.79 38.46 -9.63
C ASP A 388 2.50 37.21 -9.10
N THR A 389 3.74 37.37 -8.63
CA THR A 389 4.54 36.25 -8.09
C THR A 389 4.02 35.75 -6.74
N THR A 390 3.16 36.50 -6.06
CA THR A 390 2.59 36.12 -4.76
C THR A 390 1.54 35.02 -4.88
N GLN A 391 0.87 34.92 -6.04
CA GLN A 391 -0.13 33.88 -6.34
C GLN A 391 0.50 32.57 -6.84
N ILE A 392 1.82 32.54 -7.08
CA ILE A 392 2.49 31.33 -7.54
C ILE A 392 2.56 30.33 -6.39
N SER A 393 1.74 29.28 -6.51
CA SER A 393 1.78 28.15 -5.58
C SER A 393 3.15 27.47 -5.64
N LEU A 394 3.59 26.84 -4.55
CA LEU A 394 4.86 26.09 -4.54
C LEU A 394 4.90 24.96 -5.57
N ILE A 395 3.75 24.37 -5.89
CA ILE A 395 3.64 23.35 -6.96
C ILE A 395 3.87 24.00 -8.33
N ASP A 396 3.35 25.22 -8.55
CA ASP A 396 3.57 25.97 -9.80
C ASP A 396 4.99 26.53 -9.89
N GLU A 397 5.62 26.89 -8.78
CA GLU A 397 7.03 27.25 -8.75
C GLU A 397 7.90 26.10 -9.27
N ILE A 398 7.68 24.87 -8.79
CA ILE A 398 8.39 23.69 -9.32
C ILE A 398 8.05 23.43 -10.79
N ARG A 399 6.77 23.62 -11.19
CA ARG A 399 6.36 23.51 -12.59
C ARG A 399 7.17 24.47 -13.48
N LEU A 400 7.27 25.73 -13.06
CA LEU A 400 8.01 26.78 -13.76
C LEU A 400 9.51 26.46 -13.81
N GLN A 401 10.10 25.98 -12.70
CA GLN A 401 11.50 25.53 -12.70
C GLN A 401 11.76 24.45 -13.76
N ILE A 402 10.88 23.44 -13.83
CA ILE A 402 10.98 22.36 -14.83
C ILE A 402 10.81 22.90 -16.26
N ILE A 403 9.81 23.76 -16.51
CA ILE A 403 9.57 24.39 -17.82
C ILE A 403 10.80 25.21 -18.25
N ILE A 404 11.27 26.12 -17.40
CA ILE A 404 12.38 27.04 -17.72
C ILE A 404 13.68 26.25 -17.96
N GLN A 405 13.95 25.23 -17.15
CA GLN A 405 15.12 24.36 -17.37
C GLN A 405 14.99 23.57 -18.68
N TYR A 406 13.80 23.03 -18.98
CA TYR A 406 13.55 22.28 -20.22
C TYR A 406 13.85 23.14 -21.46
N TYR A 407 13.30 24.35 -21.51
CA TYR A 407 13.55 25.25 -22.64
C TYR A 407 14.99 25.77 -22.66
N SER A 408 15.63 25.95 -21.50
CA SER A 408 17.08 26.28 -21.46
C SER A 408 17.93 25.18 -22.09
N ASP A 409 17.67 23.90 -21.77
CA ASP A 409 18.44 22.78 -22.33
C ASP A 409 18.17 22.61 -23.84
N ILE A 410 16.94 22.89 -24.31
CA ILE A 410 16.58 22.84 -25.74
C ILE A 410 17.23 23.96 -26.53
N ILE A 411 17.13 25.21 -26.05
CA ILE A 411 17.69 26.38 -26.75
C ILE A 411 19.19 26.22 -26.96
N ARG A 412 19.89 25.68 -25.95
CA ARG A 412 21.34 25.45 -25.97
C ARG A 412 21.78 24.17 -26.69
N GLY A 413 20.83 23.37 -27.20
CA GLY A 413 21.14 22.10 -27.88
C GLY A 413 21.64 20.97 -26.96
N PHE A 414 21.53 21.10 -25.64
CA PHE A 414 22.05 20.12 -24.67
C PHE A 414 21.08 18.97 -24.38
N ALA A 415 19.81 19.07 -24.78
CA ALA A 415 18.81 18.04 -24.52
C ALA A 415 18.32 17.36 -25.80
N ASN A 416 18.23 16.02 -25.73
CA ASN A 416 17.41 15.28 -26.67
C ASN A 416 15.92 15.51 -26.34
N LYS A 417 15.29 16.42 -27.09
CA LYS A 417 13.86 16.75 -26.98
C LYS A 417 12.98 15.51 -26.97
N GLU A 418 13.29 14.49 -27.78
CA GLU A 418 12.51 13.26 -27.86
C GLU A 418 12.43 12.53 -26.52
N HIS A 419 13.45 12.67 -25.68
CA HIS A 419 13.51 12.06 -24.36
C HIS A 419 12.83 12.90 -23.27
N LEU A 420 12.84 14.24 -23.36
CA LEU A 420 12.29 15.13 -22.34
C LEU A 420 10.85 15.59 -22.61
N ALA A 421 10.43 15.75 -23.86
CA ALA A 421 9.07 16.18 -24.19
C ALA A 421 7.96 15.29 -23.59
N PRO A 422 8.11 13.95 -23.52
CA PRO A 422 7.12 13.10 -22.85
C PRO A 422 6.98 13.38 -21.35
N LEU A 423 8.04 13.86 -20.69
CA LEU A 423 8.02 14.23 -19.27
C LEU A 423 7.19 15.50 -19.06
N LEU A 424 7.40 16.52 -19.88
CA LEU A 424 6.68 17.79 -19.81
C LEU A 424 5.17 17.58 -20.03
N LYS A 425 4.80 16.83 -21.06
CA LYS A 425 3.40 16.46 -21.33
C LYS A 425 2.72 15.71 -20.16
N ARG A 426 3.50 14.94 -19.39
CA ARG A 426 2.99 14.29 -18.16
C ARG A 426 2.84 15.28 -17.02
N LEU A 427 3.77 16.23 -16.87
CA LEU A 427 3.69 17.30 -15.88
C LEU A 427 2.39 18.10 -16.06
N ASP A 428 2.11 18.60 -17.26
CA ASP A 428 0.94 19.45 -17.50
C ASP A 428 -0.37 18.73 -17.21
N LYS A 429 -0.49 17.47 -17.64
CA LYS A 429 -1.71 16.68 -17.42
C LYS A 429 -1.93 16.31 -15.95
N ARG A 430 -0.86 16.14 -15.17
CA ARG A 430 -0.94 15.53 -13.83
C ARG A 430 -0.92 16.57 -12.72
N ILE A 431 -0.34 17.74 -12.95
CA ILE A 431 -0.12 18.72 -11.88
C ILE A 431 -1.43 19.20 -11.25
N ASP A 432 -2.48 19.35 -12.05
CA ASP A 432 -3.81 19.72 -11.56
C ASP A 432 -4.40 18.64 -10.66
N TYR A 433 -4.16 17.36 -10.96
CA TYR A 433 -4.57 16.28 -10.05
C TYR A 433 -3.79 16.30 -8.75
N LEU A 434 -2.50 16.67 -8.78
CA LEU A 434 -1.67 16.79 -7.58
C LEU A 434 -2.22 17.88 -6.65
N LYS A 435 -2.55 19.06 -7.19
CA LYS A 435 -3.13 20.19 -6.45
C LYS A 435 -4.47 19.87 -5.79
N LYS A 436 -5.22 18.90 -6.34
CA LYS A 436 -6.52 18.43 -5.79
C LYS A 436 -6.38 17.48 -4.61
N VAL A 437 -5.25 16.80 -4.46
CA VAL A 437 -5.09 15.70 -3.50
C VAL A 437 -3.98 15.91 -2.48
N ILE A 438 -3.13 16.92 -2.67
CA ILE A 438 -2.05 17.28 -1.75
C ILE A 438 -2.21 18.72 -1.27
N GLU A 439 -1.93 18.94 0.00
CA GLU A 439 -1.76 20.26 0.60
C GLU A 439 -0.38 20.35 1.26
N ILE A 440 0.22 21.54 1.23
CA ILE A 440 1.53 21.78 1.85
C ILE A 440 1.29 22.36 3.23
N LYS A 441 1.87 21.73 4.25
CA LYS A 441 1.76 22.11 5.66
C LYS A 441 3.11 22.03 6.35
N THR A 442 3.25 22.75 7.46
CA THR A 442 4.41 22.67 8.35
C THR A 442 4.50 21.30 9.03
N ALA A 443 5.69 20.96 9.54
CA ALA A 443 5.89 19.69 10.23
C ALA A 443 5.03 19.60 11.50
N GLU A 444 4.81 20.73 12.17
CA GLU A 444 3.99 20.89 13.35
C GLU A 444 2.51 20.59 13.05
N GLU A 445 1.98 21.13 11.95
CA GLU A 445 0.60 20.91 11.51
C GLU A 445 0.34 19.46 11.06
N ILE A 446 1.36 18.79 10.51
CA ILE A 446 1.25 17.39 10.05
C ILE A 446 1.27 16.40 11.21
N ASN A 447 1.85 16.77 12.35
CA ASN A 447 2.08 15.88 13.48
C ASN A 447 0.77 15.59 14.24
N GLY A 448 -0.14 14.87 13.57
CA GLY A 448 -1.38 14.40 14.14
C GLY A 448 -1.09 13.56 15.38
N LYS A 449 -1.77 13.87 16.48
CA LYS A 449 -1.68 13.13 17.75
C LYS A 449 -2.20 11.68 17.66
N LYS A 450 -2.63 11.24 16.47
CA LYS A 450 -3.32 9.97 16.23
C LYS A 450 -2.38 8.95 15.60
N ASN A 451 -2.53 7.69 16.02
CA ASN A 451 -1.60 6.62 15.66
C ASN A 451 -1.90 5.98 14.30
N ILE A 452 -3.11 6.15 13.77
CA ILE A 452 -3.53 5.58 12.48
C ILE A 452 -3.99 6.69 11.53
N THR A 453 -3.49 6.61 10.30
CA THR A 453 -3.92 7.44 9.18
C THR A 453 -4.44 6.54 8.08
N ILE A 454 -5.66 6.83 7.61
CA ILE A 454 -6.32 6.11 6.52
C ILE A 454 -6.49 7.08 5.36
N VAL A 455 -5.98 6.70 4.19
CA VAL A 455 -6.09 7.49 2.96
C VAL A 455 -6.92 6.70 1.97
N SER A 456 -8.15 7.16 1.71
CA SER A 456 -9.05 6.59 0.72
C SER A 456 -8.78 7.18 -0.66
N LEU A 457 -8.60 6.29 -1.63
CA LEU A 457 -8.36 6.57 -3.04
C LEU A 457 -9.55 6.19 -3.93
N LYS A 458 -10.72 5.94 -3.33
CA LYS A 458 -11.94 5.49 -4.03
C LYS A 458 -12.31 6.39 -5.21
N ASP A 459 -12.23 7.70 -5.00
CA ASP A 459 -12.63 8.73 -5.98
C ASP A 459 -11.42 9.42 -6.66
N VAL A 460 -10.26 8.76 -6.61
CA VAL A 460 -9.05 9.21 -7.30
C VAL A 460 -8.97 8.53 -8.67
N ASN A 461 -8.62 9.30 -9.71
CA ASN A 461 -8.48 8.76 -11.07
C ASN A 461 -7.45 7.62 -11.12
N MET A 462 -7.61 6.71 -12.09
CA MET A 462 -6.79 5.49 -12.18
C MET A 462 -5.28 5.76 -12.19
N HIS A 463 -4.87 6.86 -12.80
CA HIS A 463 -3.47 7.21 -12.93
C HIS A 463 -2.87 7.62 -11.57
N MET A 464 -3.51 8.57 -10.88
CA MET A 464 -3.12 8.98 -9.53
C MET A 464 -3.27 7.88 -8.49
N ARG A 465 -4.24 6.96 -8.67
CA ARG A 465 -4.44 5.80 -7.79
C ARG A 465 -3.25 4.84 -7.79
N LYS A 466 -2.44 4.82 -8.86
CA LYS A 466 -1.17 4.05 -8.91
C LYS A 466 -0.01 4.79 -8.26
N ILE A 467 0.07 6.11 -8.44
CA ILE A 467 1.22 6.92 -8.03
C ILE A 467 1.16 7.36 -6.57
N LEU A 468 0.00 7.81 -6.08
CA LEU A 468 -0.14 8.30 -4.71
C LEU A 468 0.32 7.30 -3.65
N PRO A 469 -0.04 6.00 -3.71
CA PRO A 469 0.49 5.03 -2.75
C PRO A 469 2.02 5.01 -2.68
N LEU A 470 2.69 5.10 -3.84
CA LEU A 470 4.15 5.09 -3.93
C LEU A 470 4.74 6.36 -3.32
N LEU A 471 4.20 7.53 -3.66
CA LEU A 471 4.64 8.81 -3.12
C LEU A 471 4.50 8.87 -1.59
N LEU A 472 3.32 8.49 -1.09
CA LEU A 472 3.02 8.53 0.34
C LEU A 472 3.88 7.53 1.12
N CYS A 473 4.05 6.30 0.61
CA CYS A 473 4.92 5.30 1.26
C CYS A 473 6.41 5.71 1.22
N LYS A 474 6.90 6.25 0.09
CA LYS A 474 8.29 6.74 -0.03
C LYS A 474 8.56 7.87 0.97
N LYS A 475 7.63 8.84 1.08
CA LYS A 475 7.69 9.91 2.09
C LYS A 475 7.79 9.34 3.50
N LEU A 476 6.85 8.47 3.91
CA LEU A 476 6.82 7.90 5.26
C LEU A 476 8.08 7.08 5.58
N TYR A 477 8.63 6.38 4.59
CA TYR A 477 9.89 5.66 4.73
C TYR A 477 11.07 6.62 4.97
N ASN A 478 11.17 7.68 4.17
CA ASN A 478 12.22 8.70 4.31
C ASN A 478 12.13 9.42 5.65
N ASP A 479 10.93 9.82 6.09
CA ASP A 479 10.69 10.42 7.40
C ASP A 479 11.18 9.52 8.54
N LYS A 480 10.87 8.22 8.46
CA LYS A 480 11.33 7.23 9.45
C LYS A 480 12.84 7.03 9.43
N LYS A 481 13.45 6.99 8.24
CA LYS A 481 14.91 6.85 8.06
C LYS A 481 15.65 8.06 8.63
N ASN A 482 15.15 9.27 8.39
CA ASN A 482 15.72 10.52 8.87
C ASN A 482 15.60 10.66 10.39
N ARG A 483 14.45 10.26 10.97
CA ARG A 483 14.29 10.19 12.44
C ARG A 483 15.32 9.26 13.08
N LYS A 484 15.53 8.05 12.53
CA LYS A 484 16.54 7.10 13.05
C LYS A 484 17.97 7.67 13.00
N ARG A 485 18.32 8.47 11.99
CA ARG A 485 19.63 9.13 11.90
C ARG A 485 19.81 10.18 13.00
N ARG A 486 18.78 11.01 13.26
CA ARG A 486 18.81 12.01 14.36
C ARG A 486 19.00 11.37 15.73
N TYR A 487 18.30 10.26 16.02
CA TYR A 487 18.45 9.49 17.27
C TYR A 487 19.80 8.78 17.46
N LYS A 488 20.64 8.68 16.43
CA LYS A 488 22.00 8.12 16.54
C LYS A 488 23.06 9.18 16.81
N ILE A 489 22.72 10.46 16.61
CA ILE A 489 23.64 11.60 16.74
C ILE A 489 23.37 12.34 18.07
N SER A 490 22.15 12.22 18.62
CA SER A 490 21.82 12.50 20.02
C SER A 490 22.10 11.30 20.90
#